data_AF-A0AB34PQW6-F1
#
_entry.id   AF-A0AB34PQW6-F1
#
_cell.length_a   1.000
_cell.length_b   1.000
_cell.length_c   1.000
_cell.angle_alpha   90.00
_cell.angle_beta   90.00
_cell.angle_gamma   90.00
#
_symmetry.space_group_name_H-M   'P 1'
#
loop_
_entity.id
_entity.type
_entity.pdbx_description
1 polymer ?
#
loop_
_entity_poly.entity_id
_entity_poly.type
_entity_poly.pdbx_seq_one_letter_code
_entity_poly.pdbx_strand_id
1 'polypeptide(L)'
;LKTEKEYLDDLSIELELIDDDEKIQYKVGDCFVFLPKDQVLEKIESDADSLEEKINSIEELIDGFDEELKDLKAQLYDKFGDNINLER
;
A
#
# COMPACT_ATOMS: atom_id res chain seq x y z
N LEU A 1 0.54 2.03 4.82
CA LEU A 1 0.59 1.46 3.46
C LEU A 1 1.39 2.34 2.51
N LYS A 2 0.87 3.42 1.90
CA LYS A 2 1.68 4.23 0.94
C LYS A 2 2.97 4.79 1.55
N THR A 3 2.88 5.49 2.67
CA THR A 3 4.05 6.01 3.41
C THR A 3 4.98 4.90 3.91
N GLU A 4 4.41 3.74 4.25
CA GLU A 4 5.19 2.59 4.74
C GLU A 4 5.99 1.94 3.61
N LYS A 5 5.39 1.84 2.42
CA LYS A 5 6.07 1.41 1.19
C LYS A 5 7.19 2.38 0.81
N GLU A 6 6.94 3.69 0.88
CA GLU A 6 7.97 4.72 0.66
C GLU A 6 9.15 4.54 1.61
N TYR A 7 8.92 4.24 2.89
CA TYR A 7 10.00 3.92 3.82
C TYR A 7 10.79 2.66 3.46
N LEU A 8 10.15 1.64 2.87
CA LEU A 8 10.84 0.44 2.40
C LEU A 8 11.65 0.70 1.13
N ASP A 9 11.13 1.52 0.22
CA ASP A 9 11.81 1.95 -1.00
C ASP A 9 13.06 2.78 -0.65
N ASP A 10 12.92 3.75 0.25
CA ASP A 10 14.03 4.56 0.77
C ASP A 10 15.08 3.69 1.48
N LEU A 11 14.64 2.77 2.34
CA LEU A 11 15.53 1.85 3.05
C LEU A 11 16.30 0.95 2.08
N SER A 12 15.66 0.47 1.01
CA SER A 12 16.32 -0.35 -0.02
C SER A 12 17.47 0.41 -0.67
N ILE A 13 17.24 1.70 -1.01
CA ILE A 13 18.26 2.58 -1.59
C ILE A 13 19.42 2.81 -0.60
N GLU A 14 19.11 3.01 0.69
CA GLU A 14 20.15 3.18 1.71
C GLU A 14 21.02 1.92 1.87
N LEU A 15 20.40 0.74 1.80
CA LEU A 15 21.11 -0.55 1.91
C LEU A 15 22.03 -0.81 0.73
N GLU A 16 21.71 -0.32 -0.48
CA GLU A 16 22.58 -0.46 -1.66
C GLU A 16 23.98 0.13 -1.43
N LEU A 17 24.08 1.18 -0.60
CA LEU A 17 25.33 1.89 -0.29
C LEU A 17 26.23 1.16 0.72
N ILE A 18 25.72 0.10 1.36
CA ILE A 18 26.45 -0.70 2.34
C ILE A 18 27.28 -1.77 1.62
N ASP A 19 28.48 -2.07 2.13
CA ASP A 19 29.32 -3.16 1.61
C ASP A 19 28.60 -4.52 1.72
N ASP A 20 28.69 -5.35 0.67
CA ASP A 20 27.97 -6.63 0.59
C ASP A 20 28.42 -7.66 1.65
N ASP A 21 29.61 -7.48 2.23
CA ASP A 21 30.16 -8.32 3.30
C ASP A 21 29.64 -7.95 4.70
N GLU A 22 28.92 -6.82 4.84
CA GLU A 22 28.40 -6.35 6.12
C GLU A 22 27.06 -7.04 6.47
N LYS A 23 26.88 -7.33 7.77
CA LYS A 23 25.62 -7.89 8.28
C LYS A 23 24.74 -6.80 8.85
N ILE A 24 23.48 -6.80 8.44
CA ILE A 24 22.46 -5.85 8.87
C ILE A 24 21.72 -6.37 10.08
N GLN A 25 21.45 -5.50 11.05
CA GLN A 25 20.58 -5.80 12.18
C GLN A 25 19.11 -5.71 11.76
N TYR A 26 18.53 -6.86 11.41
CA TYR A 26 17.13 -6.97 11.03
C TYR A 26 16.26 -7.23 12.26
N LYS A 27 15.16 -6.48 12.41
CA LYS A 27 14.24 -6.60 13.55
C LYS A 27 13.23 -7.73 13.31
N VAL A 28 13.14 -8.67 14.26
CA VAL A 28 12.14 -9.74 14.27
C VAL A 28 11.39 -9.69 15.60
N GLY A 29 10.14 -9.20 15.57
CA GLY A 29 9.38 -8.96 16.80
C GLY A 29 10.10 -7.95 17.70
N ASP A 30 10.55 -8.42 18.87
CA ASP A 30 11.23 -7.58 19.88
C ASP A 30 12.77 -7.76 19.91
N CYS A 31 13.35 -8.54 18.99
CA CYS A 31 14.80 -8.75 18.93
C CYS A 31 15.38 -8.35 17.57
N PHE A 32 16.71 -8.18 17.53
CA PHE A 32 17.47 -7.93 16.31
C PHE A 32 18.38 -9.13 16.02
N VAL A 33 18.43 -9.53 14.76
CA VAL A 33 19.29 -10.59 14.25
C VAL A 33 20.15 -10.06 13.12
N PHE A 34 21.41 -10.52 13.08
CA PHE A 34 22.32 -10.16 12.00
C PHE A 34 22.03 -11.03 10.77
N LEU A 35 21.58 -10.41 9.70
CA LEU A 35 21.34 -11.05 8.40
C LEU A 35 22.30 -10.49 7.34
N PRO A 36 22.71 -11.30 6.35
CA PRO A 36 23.39 -10.79 5.18
C PRO A 36 22.52 -9.76 4.44
N LYS A 37 23.16 -8.75 3.84
CA LYS A 37 22.48 -7.70 3.06
C LYS A 37 21.49 -8.25 2.04
N ASP A 38 21.90 -9.23 1.24
CA ASP A 38 21.04 -9.85 0.20
C ASP A 38 19.73 -10.41 0.78
N GLN A 39 19.79 -11.06 1.94
CA GLN A 39 18.60 -11.62 2.59
C GLN A 39 17.68 -10.53 3.15
N VAL A 40 18.24 -9.38 3.53
CA VAL A 40 17.44 -8.24 4.00
C VAL A 40 16.75 -7.55 2.82
N LEU A 41 17.46 -7.36 1.70
CA LEU A 41 16.90 -6.78 0.48
C LEU A 41 15.74 -7.64 -0.06
N GLU A 42 15.91 -8.96 -0.15
CA GLU A 42 14.84 -9.88 -0.58
C GLU A 42 13.59 -9.77 0.32
N LYS A 43 13.79 -9.59 1.63
CA LYS A 43 12.68 -9.40 2.58
C LYS A 43 11.97 -8.07 2.39
N ILE A 44 12.74 -6.98 2.21
CA ILE A 44 12.18 -5.65 2.01
C ILE A 44 11.40 -5.60 0.70
N GLU A 45 11.92 -6.19 -0.38
CA GLU A 45 11.23 -6.30 -1.68
C GLU A 45 9.91 -7.06 -1.52
N SER A 46 9.93 -8.23 -0.88
CA SER A 46 8.71 -9.01 -0.62
C SER A 46 7.67 -8.25 0.23
N ASP A 47 8.13 -7.45 1.20
CA ASP A 47 7.24 -6.65 2.04
C ASP A 47 6.65 -5.46 1.24
N ALA A 48 7.46 -4.82 0.39
CA ALA A 48 7.03 -3.74 -0.50
C ALA A 48 5.99 -4.21 -1.53
N ASP A 49 6.20 -5.37 -2.14
CA ASP A 49 5.24 -6.01 -3.05
C ASP A 49 3.92 -6.32 -2.35
N SER A 50 4.00 -6.88 -1.13
CA SER A 50 2.82 -7.16 -0.31
C SER A 50 2.05 -5.90 0.08
N LEU A 51 2.73 -4.77 0.26
CA LEU A 51 2.10 -3.48 0.51
C LEU A 51 1.45 -2.92 -0.75
N GLU A 52 2.11 -3.05 -1.90
CA GLU A 52 1.59 -2.63 -3.21
C GLU A 52 0.29 -3.36 -3.55
N GLU A 53 0.26 -4.69 -3.40
CA GLU A 53 -0.97 -5.49 -3.62
C GLU A 53 -2.13 -5.02 -2.74
N LYS A 54 -1.86 -4.70 -1.47
CA LYS A 54 -2.88 -4.19 -0.53
C LYS A 54 -3.37 -2.81 -0.93
N ILE A 55 -2.47 -1.93 -1.40
CA ILE A 55 -2.84 -0.59 -1.87
C ILE A 55 -3.77 -0.73 -3.06
N ASN A 56 -3.37 -1.50 -4.07
CA ASN A 56 -4.16 -1.72 -5.28
C ASN A 56 -5.52 -2.31 -4.97
N SER A 57 -5.59 -3.31 -4.07
CA SER A 57 -6.86 -3.90 -3.64
C SER A 57 -7.79 -2.87 -2.97
N ILE A 58 -7.25 -1.94 -2.18
CA ILE A 58 -8.06 -0.89 -1.54
C ILE A 58 -8.52 0.15 -2.57
N GLU A 59 -7.67 0.51 -3.52
CA GLU A 59 -8.02 1.44 -4.60
C GLU A 59 -9.13 0.86 -5.49
N GLU A 60 -9.06 -0.41 -5.87
CA GLU A 60 -10.14 -1.10 -6.58
C GLU A 60 -11.47 -1.10 -5.81
N LEU A 61 -11.42 -1.27 -4.48
CA LEU A 61 -12.61 -1.20 -3.64
C LEU A 61 -13.20 0.21 -3.60
N ILE A 62 -12.37 1.24 -3.56
CA ILE A 62 -12.81 2.65 -3.60
C ILE A 62 -13.49 2.93 -4.94
N ASP A 63 -12.87 2.56 -6.05
CA ASP A 63 -13.42 2.74 -7.39
C ASP A 63 -14.77 2.00 -7.52
N GLY A 64 -14.87 0.77 -7.00
CA GLY A 64 -16.10 0.00 -6.98
C GLY A 64 -17.22 0.68 -6.17
N PHE A 65 -16.90 1.27 -5.02
CA PHE A 65 -17.89 2.04 -4.24
C PHE A 65 -18.32 3.32 -4.93
N ASP A 66 -17.41 4.01 -5.62
CA ASP A 66 -17.75 5.23 -6.37
C ASP A 66 -18.66 4.92 -7.57
N GLU A 67 -18.44 3.79 -8.25
CA GLU A 67 -19.34 3.29 -9.29
C GLU A 67 -20.73 2.95 -8.73
N GLU A 68 -20.80 2.18 -7.63
CA GLU A 68 -22.07 1.82 -6.99
C GLU A 68 -22.83 3.07 -6.52
N LEU A 69 -22.13 4.03 -5.92
CA LEU A 69 -22.71 5.29 -5.47
C LEU A 69 -23.26 6.12 -6.63
N LYS A 70 -22.56 6.15 -7.77
CA LYS A 70 -23.02 6.82 -9.00
C LYS A 70 -24.29 6.17 -9.54
N ASP A 71 -24.34 4.85 -9.60
CA ASP A 71 -25.51 4.10 -10.09
C ASP A 71 -26.72 4.29 -9.17
N LEU A 72 -26.51 4.27 -7.85
CA LEU A 72 -27.56 4.54 -6.87
C LEU A 72 -28.08 5.99 -6.98
N LYS A 73 -27.20 6.98 -7.17
CA LYS A 73 -27.61 8.37 -7.42
C LYS A 73 -28.48 8.48 -8.67
N ALA A 74 -28.09 7.83 -9.78
CA ALA A 74 -28.88 7.82 -11.01
C ALA A 74 -30.28 7.23 -10.77
N GLN A 75 -30.37 6.07 -10.11
CA GLN A 75 -31.65 5.44 -9.78
C GLN A 75 -32.55 6.34 -8.91
N LEU A 76 -31.97 7.07 -7.96
CA LEU A 76 -32.72 8.00 -7.12
C LEU A 76 -33.22 9.21 -7.91
N TYR A 77 -32.39 9.78 -8.79
CA TYR A 77 -32.82 10.88 -9.67
C TYR A 77 -33.90 10.44 -10.67
N ASP A 78 -33.81 9.23 -11.23
CA ASP A 78 -34.85 8.67 -12.09
C ASP A 78 -36.20 8.54 -11.36
N LYS A 79 -36.15 8.19 -10.07
CA LYS A 79 -37.36 7.96 -9.25
C LYS A 79 -37.97 9.23 -8.66
N PHE A 80 -37.13 10.18 -8.24
CA PHE A 80 -37.57 11.34 -7.46
C PHE A 80 -37.40 12.67 -8.21
N GLY A 81 -36.65 12.70 -9.31
CA GLY A 81 -36.40 13.89 -10.12
C GLY A 81 -35.82 15.04 -9.29
N ASP A 82 -36.32 16.25 -9.55
CA ASP A 82 -35.86 17.48 -8.88
C ASP A 82 -36.34 17.64 -7.42
N ASN A 83 -37.03 16.64 -6.85
CA ASN A 83 -37.48 16.68 -5.46
C ASN A 83 -36.36 16.36 -4.45
N ILE A 84 -35.18 15.94 -4.93
CA ILE A 84 -34.02 15.59 -4.09
C ILE A 84 -32.74 16.24 -4.62
N ASN A 85 -31.72 16.39 -3.77
CA ASN A 85 -30.39 16.87 -4.17
C ASN A 85 -29.28 16.04 -3.49
N LEU A 86 -28.47 15.36 -4.31
CA LEU A 86 -27.44 14.39 -3.89
C LEU A 86 -26.00 14.84 -4.24
N GLU A 87 -25.82 16.08 -4.72
CA GLU A 87 -24.54 16.65 -5.20
C GLU A 87 -23.76 17.40 -4.09
N ARG A 88 -23.85 16.97 -2.83
CA ARG A 88 -23.06 17.51 -1.71
C ARG A 88 -22.13 16.48 -1.11
#